data_AF-A0A8D1P7A1-F1
#
_entry.id   AF-A0A8D1P7A1-F1
#
_cell.length_a   1.000
_cell.length_b   1.000
_cell.length_c   1.000
_cell.angle_alpha   90.00
_cell.angle_beta   90.00
_cell.angle_gamma   90.00
#
_symmetry.space_group_name_H-M   'P 1'
#
loop_
_entity.id
_entity.type
_entity.pdbx_description
1 polymer ?
#
loop_
_entity_poly.entity_id
_entity_poly.type
_entity_poly.pdbx_seq_one_letter_code
_entity_poly.pdbx_strand_id
1 'polypeptide(L)'
;MNINTKILSKVIAKQIQQHIKKIIHHDQVGFIPSSRGWFNIRKSINIIHRISKRKVKNHMIISIDAERAFDKVQHPFMIKTLTKVGIEGKYLNIIKATYDKATANIILNGEKPKAFPLKSKACPLSPLLFNVVLEVLATAIRQTKEIKGIQIGREEVKKLSLYADDMILYIENPKDSTQKLLELINTFSKVAGYKINIQKSVTFLYTNNEILEKE
;
A
#
# COMPACT_ATOMS: atom_id res chain seq x y z
N MET A 1 -19.63 0.11 -14.49
CA MET A 1 -18.89 -0.80 -15.40
C MET A 1 -19.84 -1.90 -15.83
N ASN A 2 -19.94 -2.20 -17.13
CA ASN A 2 -20.83 -3.26 -17.63
C ASN A 2 -20.38 -4.65 -17.10
N ILE A 3 -21.26 -5.64 -17.19
CA ILE A 3 -20.99 -7.00 -16.68
C ILE A 3 -19.83 -7.65 -17.44
N ASN A 4 -19.76 -7.49 -18.76
CA ASN A 4 -18.71 -8.06 -19.60
C ASN A 4 -17.30 -7.59 -19.20
N THR A 5 -17.12 -6.29 -18.97
CA THR A 5 -15.85 -5.73 -18.49
C THR A 5 -15.55 -6.16 -17.06
N LYS A 6 -16.56 -6.36 -16.19
CA LYS A 6 -16.34 -6.94 -14.85
C LYS A 6 -15.82 -8.37 -14.92
N ILE A 7 -16.42 -9.21 -15.78
CA ILE A 7 -15.98 -10.59 -15.99
C ILE A 7 -14.55 -10.60 -16.55
N LEU A 8 -14.28 -9.83 -17.61
CA LEU A 8 -12.95 -9.70 -18.19
C LEU A 8 -11.90 -9.26 -17.17
N SER A 9 -12.21 -8.21 -16.39
CA SER A 9 -11.31 -7.70 -15.35
C SER A 9 -11.01 -8.75 -14.29
N LYS A 10 -12.00 -9.57 -13.91
CA LYS A 10 -11.82 -10.66 -12.94
C LYS A 10 -10.95 -11.80 -13.49
N VAL A 11 -11.14 -12.16 -14.77
CA VAL A 11 -10.31 -13.17 -15.45
C VAL A 11 -8.85 -12.71 -15.51
N ILE A 12 -8.62 -11.46 -15.93
CA ILE A 12 -7.29 -10.87 -15.99
C ILE A 12 -6.65 -10.80 -14.61
N ALA A 13 -7.40 -10.35 -13.59
CA ALA A 13 -6.91 -10.31 -12.21
C ALA A 13 -6.42 -11.69 -11.76
N LYS A 14 -7.19 -12.75 -12.01
CA LYS A 14 -6.81 -14.12 -11.66
C LYS A 14 -5.53 -14.59 -12.37
N GLN A 15 -5.35 -14.23 -13.64
CA GLN A 15 -4.17 -14.63 -14.43
C GLN A 15 -2.90 -13.89 -13.99
N ILE A 16 -2.99 -12.58 -13.79
CA ILE A 16 -1.82 -11.76 -13.40
C ILE A 16 -1.46 -11.99 -11.93
N GLN A 17 -2.42 -12.36 -11.09
CA GLN A 17 -2.18 -12.61 -9.66
C GLN A 17 -1.05 -13.60 -9.37
N GLN A 18 -0.86 -14.62 -10.21
CA GLN A 18 0.25 -15.57 -10.05
C GLN A 18 1.63 -14.92 -10.26
N HIS A 19 1.71 -13.97 -11.19
CA HIS A 19 2.93 -13.20 -11.43
C HIS A 19 3.18 -12.22 -10.29
N ILE A 20 2.14 -11.48 -9.90
CA ILE A 20 2.20 -10.50 -8.79
C ILE A 20 2.61 -11.16 -7.47
N LYS A 21 2.13 -12.37 -7.19
CA LYS A 21 2.54 -13.14 -6.00
C LYS A 21 4.04 -13.39 -5.89
N LYS A 22 4.76 -13.46 -7.01
CA LYS A 22 6.21 -13.65 -7.03
C LYS A 22 6.98 -12.35 -6.78
N ILE A 23 6.34 -11.21 -7.03
CA ILE A 23 6.93 -9.87 -6.94
C ILE A 23 6.68 -9.27 -5.56
N ILE A 24 5.47 -9.47 -5.00
CA ILE A 24 5.11 -8.91 -3.70
C ILE A 24 5.81 -9.65 -2.58
N HIS A 25 6.47 -8.88 -1.71
CA HIS A 25 7.12 -9.39 -0.51
C HIS A 25 6.11 -9.95 0.53
N HIS A 26 6.56 -10.92 1.32
CA HIS A 26 5.72 -11.70 2.24
C HIS A 26 5.15 -10.91 3.44
N ASP A 27 5.56 -9.66 3.62
CA ASP A 27 4.99 -8.72 4.61
C ASP A 27 3.77 -7.97 4.11
N GLN A 28 3.45 -8.07 2.81
CA GLN A 28 2.22 -7.57 2.22
C GLN A 28 1.24 -8.72 2.01
N VAL A 29 0.16 -8.68 2.78
CA VAL A 29 -0.78 -9.80 2.92
C VAL A 29 -2.20 -9.45 2.45
N GLY A 30 -2.44 -8.22 1.96
CA GLY A 30 -3.76 -7.84 1.43
C GLY A 30 -4.01 -8.36 0.01
N PHE A 31 -5.22 -8.84 -0.27
CA PHE A 31 -5.66 -9.30 -1.59
C PHE A 31 -4.77 -10.38 -2.26
N ILE A 32 -3.94 -11.06 -1.47
CA ILE A 32 -3.12 -12.21 -1.88
C ILE A 32 -3.78 -13.50 -1.35
N PRO A 33 -4.21 -14.43 -2.22
CA PRO A 33 -4.82 -15.68 -1.81
C PRO A 33 -3.84 -16.50 -0.97
N SER A 34 -4.22 -16.76 0.29
CA SER A 34 -3.51 -17.45 1.40
C SER A 34 -3.28 -16.55 2.62
N SER A 35 -3.40 -15.23 2.45
CA SER A 35 -3.15 -14.27 3.51
C SER A 35 -4.42 -13.90 4.28
N ARG A 36 -4.45 -14.16 5.59
CA ARG A 36 -5.58 -13.80 6.48
C ARG A 36 -5.25 -12.51 7.23
N GLY A 37 -6.17 -11.54 7.27
CA GLY A 37 -5.96 -10.25 7.96
C GLY A 37 -5.55 -10.37 9.44
N TRP A 38 -5.98 -11.44 10.12
CA TRP A 38 -5.60 -11.73 11.50
C TRP A 38 -4.09 -11.98 11.69
N PHE A 39 -3.36 -12.33 10.63
CA PHE A 39 -1.91 -12.52 10.69
C PHE A 39 -1.17 -11.21 10.98
N ASN A 40 -1.63 -10.09 10.42
CA ASN A 40 -1.06 -8.77 10.71
C ASN A 40 -1.39 -8.32 12.14
N ILE A 41 -2.61 -8.60 12.61
CA ILE A 41 -3.00 -8.31 14.00
C ILE A 41 -2.10 -9.07 14.97
N ARG A 42 -1.95 -10.39 14.81
CA ARG A 42 -1.09 -11.22 15.67
C ARG A 42 0.37 -10.79 15.60
N LYS A 43 0.87 -10.44 14.41
CA LYS A 43 2.24 -9.92 14.24
C LYS A 43 2.43 -8.61 15.00
N SER A 44 1.51 -7.66 14.87
CA SER A 44 1.56 -6.40 15.61
C SER A 44 1.52 -6.61 17.12
N ILE A 45 0.65 -7.49 17.63
CA ILE A 45 0.59 -7.83 19.06
C ILE A 45 1.94 -8.41 19.53
N ASN A 46 2.52 -9.34 18.77
CA ASN A 46 3.82 -9.92 19.11
C ASN A 46 4.95 -8.88 19.14
N ILE A 47 4.91 -7.91 18.23
CA ILE A 47 5.87 -6.80 18.21
C ILE A 47 5.67 -5.95 19.46
N ILE A 48 4.46 -5.46 19.72
CA ILE A 48 4.14 -4.66 20.91
C ILE A 48 4.58 -5.36 22.20
N HIS A 49 4.31 -6.66 22.34
CA HIS A 49 4.74 -7.46 23.49
C HIS A 49 6.26 -7.56 23.63
N ARG A 50 7.01 -7.56 22.52
CA ARG A 50 8.47 -7.50 22.57
C ARG A 50 8.97 -6.13 22.96
N ILE A 51 8.37 -5.06 22.43
CA ILE A 51 8.71 -3.69 22.83
C ILE A 51 8.48 -3.51 24.33
N SER A 52 7.36 -4.00 24.86
CA SER A 52 7.01 -3.85 26.28
C SER A 52 7.98 -4.57 27.22
N LYS A 53 8.57 -5.69 26.78
CA LYS A 53 9.57 -6.46 27.53
C LYS A 53 10.99 -5.88 27.49
N ARG A 54 11.28 -4.93 26.59
CA ARG A 54 12.61 -4.31 26.50
C ARG A 54 12.78 -3.26 27.61
N LYS A 55 13.99 -3.17 28.16
CA LYS A 55 14.37 -2.16 29.17
C LYS A 55 14.42 -0.74 28.57
N VAL A 56 14.94 -0.63 27.34
CA VAL A 56 14.99 0.63 26.60
C VAL A 56 13.84 0.67 25.60
N LYS A 57 12.90 1.58 25.81
CA LYS A 57 11.82 1.86 24.88
C LYS A 57 12.21 3.10 24.10
N ASN A 58 12.58 2.91 22.83
CA ASN A 58 12.81 3.99 21.87
C ASN A 58 12.29 3.56 20.51
N HIS A 59 11.00 3.24 20.45
CA HIS A 59 10.36 2.61 19.31
C HIS A 59 9.04 3.33 18.99
N MET A 60 8.62 3.30 17.72
CA MET A 60 7.36 3.88 17.27
C MET A 60 6.66 2.90 16.33
N ILE A 61 5.34 2.79 16.48
CA ILE A 61 4.48 2.08 15.54
C ILE A 61 3.55 3.10 14.89
N ILE A 62 3.51 3.15 13.57
CA ILE A 62 2.66 4.07 12.81
C ILE A 62 1.68 3.24 11.99
N SER A 63 0.39 3.48 12.18
CA SER A 63 -0.67 2.98 11.31
C SER A 63 -1.05 4.08 10.33
N ILE A 64 -0.78 3.86 9.05
CA ILE A 64 -1.06 4.78 7.95
C ILE A 64 -2.31 4.29 7.22
N ASP A 65 -3.33 5.16 7.18
CA ASP A 65 -4.54 4.99 6.37
C ASP A 65 -4.36 5.75 5.05
N ALA A 66 -4.66 5.09 3.92
CA ALA A 66 -4.57 5.70 2.61
C ALA A 66 -5.88 6.37 2.21
N GLU A 67 -5.83 7.63 1.75
CA GLU A 67 -7.03 8.34 1.30
C GLU A 67 -7.49 7.80 -0.07
N ARG A 68 -8.57 6.99 -0.08
CA ARG A 68 -9.18 6.46 -1.32
C ARG A 68 -8.12 5.95 -2.29
N ALA A 69 -7.27 5.06 -1.78
CA ALA A 69 -5.92 4.84 -2.27
C ALA A 69 -5.81 4.60 -3.78
N PHE A 70 -6.72 3.82 -4.36
CA PHE A 70 -6.71 3.55 -5.81
C PHE A 70 -7.15 4.74 -6.66
N ASP A 71 -8.13 5.53 -6.20
CA ASP A 71 -8.69 6.65 -6.98
C ASP A 71 -7.67 7.78 -7.16
N LYS A 72 -6.66 7.85 -6.29
CA LYS A 72 -5.65 8.92 -6.30
C LYS A 72 -4.39 8.55 -7.08
N VAL A 73 -4.14 7.26 -7.32
CA VAL A 73 -2.92 6.83 -8.00
C VAL A 73 -2.94 7.28 -9.46
N GLN A 74 -1.85 7.89 -9.89
CA GLN A 74 -1.67 8.31 -11.27
C GLN A 74 -1.55 7.08 -12.19
N HIS A 75 -2.45 6.98 -13.16
CA HIS A 75 -2.42 5.87 -14.15
C HIS A 75 -1.08 5.75 -14.89
N PRO A 76 -0.41 6.83 -15.34
CA PRO A 76 0.90 6.72 -15.99
C PRO A 76 1.95 6.06 -15.08
N PHE A 77 1.96 6.41 -13.79
CA PHE A 77 2.85 5.80 -12.81
C PHE A 77 2.55 4.31 -12.66
N MET A 78 1.27 3.95 -12.47
CA MET A 78 0.84 2.54 -12.38
C MET A 78 1.27 1.72 -13.60
N ILE A 79 1.03 2.21 -14.82
CA ILE A 79 1.41 1.53 -16.06
C ILE A 79 2.94 1.35 -16.16
N LYS A 80 3.70 2.38 -15.77
CA LYS A 80 5.17 2.31 -15.76
C LYS A 80 5.68 1.28 -14.74
N THR A 81 5.08 1.23 -13.55
CA THR A 81 5.40 0.22 -12.53
C THR A 81 5.09 -1.18 -13.02
N LEU A 82 3.91 -1.42 -13.61
CA LEU A 82 3.54 -2.72 -14.17
C LEU A 82 4.54 -3.20 -15.22
N THR A 83 4.95 -2.30 -16.12
CA THR A 83 5.98 -2.60 -17.13
C THR A 83 7.31 -2.98 -16.48
N LYS A 84 7.73 -2.25 -15.44
CA LYS A 84 8.99 -2.52 -14.73
C LYS A 84 9.01 -3.84 -13.97
N VAL A 85 7.87 -4.33 -13.50
CA VAL A 85 7.76 -5.63 -12.84
C VAL A 85 7.51 -6.79 -13.82
N GLY A 86 7.60 -6.55 -15.13
CA GLY A 86 7.50 -7.59 -16.16
C GLY A 86 6.06 -7.90 -16.62
N ILE A 87 5.09 -7.03 -16.34
CA ILE A 87 3.74 -7.15 -16.92
C ILE A 87 3.71 -6.40 -18.24
N GLU A 88 3.68 -7.15 -19.34
CA GLU A 88 3.79 -6.62 -20.69
C GLU A 88 2.83 -7.30 -21.68
N GLY A 89 2.93 -6.91 -22.96
CA GLY A 89 2.13 -7.47 -24.05
C GLY A 89 0.62 -7.29 -23.90
N LYS A 90 -0.13 -8.36 -24.20
CA LYS A 90 -1.61 -8.34 -24.27
C LYS A 90 -2.24 -7.91 -22.94
N TYR A 91 -1.71 -8.36 -21.80
CA TYR A 91 -2.24 -8.01 -20.49
C TYR A 91 -2.10 -6.52 -20.19
N LEU A 92 -0.91 -5.96 -20.40
CA LEU A 92 -0.67 -4.53 -20.21
C LEU A 92 -1.55 -3.68 -21.12
N ASN A 93 -1.75 -4.10 -22.37
CA ASN A 93 -2.61 -3.38 -23.32
C ASN A 93 -4.08 -3.39 -22.89
N ILE A 94 -4.60 -4.51 -22.37
CA ILE A 94 -5.96 -4.55 -21.84
C ILE A 94 -6.08 -3.68 -20.58
N ILE A 95 -5.08 -3.68 -19.70
CA ILE A 95 -5.06 -2.80 -18.52
C ILE A 95 -5.11 -1.33 -18.97
N LYS A 96 -4.23 -0.93 -19.90
CA LYS A 96 -4.22 0.43 -20.46
C LYS A 96 -5.61 0.79 -21.01
N ALA A 97 -6.21 -0.06 -21.85
CA ALA A 97 -7.53 0.17 -22.41
C ALA A 97 -8.65 0.24 -21.35
N THR A 98 -8.51 -0.48 -20.24
CA THR A 98 -9.50 -0.48 -19.15
C THR A 98 -9.51 0.84 -18.37
N TYR A 99 -8.34 1.47 -18.22
CA TYR A 99 -8.14 2.72 -17.48
C TYR A 99 -8.02 3.96 -18.38
N ASP A 100 -7.99 3.79 -19.70
CA ASP A 100 -8.05 4.90 -20.65
C ASP A 100 -9.44 5.55 -20.64
N LYS A 101 -9.46 6.88 -20.83
CA LYS A 101 -10.57 7.85 -20.75
C LYS A 101 -11.97 7.24 -20.67
N ALA A 102 -12.30 6.70 -19.50
CA ALA A 102 -13.55 6.05 -19.25
C ALA A 102 -14.70 7.08 -19.26
N THR A 103 -15.73 6.84 -20.06
CA THR A 103 -16.96 7.64 -20.04
C THR A 103 -18.16 6.83 -19.57
N ALA A 104 -19.19 7.51 -19.10
CA ALA A 104 -20.49 6.96 -18.77
C ALA A 104 -21.59 7.76 -19.45
N ASN A 105 -22.66 7.04 -19.78
CA ASN A 105 -23.93 7.60 -20.26
C ASN A 105 -25.01 7.05 -19.33
N ILE A 106 -26.00 7.88 -19.00
CA ILE A 106 -27.17 7.45 -18.24
C ILE A 106 -28.28 7.20 -19.25
N ILE A 107 -28.88 6.02 -19.29
CA ILE A 107 -30.03 5.77 -20.17
C ILE A 107 -31.29 6.21 -19.43
N LEU A 108 -32.01 7.20 -19.96
CA LEU A 108 -33.27 7.70 -19.41
C LEU A 108 -34.34 7.54 -20.48
N ASN A 109 -35.40 6.78 -20.17
CA ASN A 109 -36.55 6.55 -21.07
C ASN A 109 -36.16 6.08 -22.49
N GLY A 110 -35.08 5.29 -22.61
CA GLY A 110 -34.55 4.80 -23.89
C GLY A 110 -33.60 5.77 -24.61
N GLU A 111 -33.50 7.01 -24.16
CA GLU A 111 -32.57 8.00 -24.70
C GLU A 111 -31.18 7.87 -24.06
N LYS A 112 -30.14 8.17 -24.86
CA LYS A 112 -28.74 8.22 -24.43
C LYS A 112 -28.24 9.68 -24.50
N PRO A 113 -28.27 10.41 -23.38
CA PRO A 113 -27.63 11.71 -23.27
C PRO A 113 -26.11 11.62 -23.48
N LYS A 114 -25.48 12.79 -23.63
CA LYS A 114 -24.05 12.94 -23.87
C LYS A 114 -23.22 12.24 -22.78
N ALA A 115 -22.15 11.58 -23.23
CA ALA A 115 -21.20 10.93 -22.36
C ALA A 115 -20.45 11.91 -21.47
N PHE A 116 -20.31 11.57 -20.19
CA PHE A 116 -19.46 12.30 -19.24
C PHE A 116 -18.30 11.43 -18.77
N PRO A 117 -17.14 12.01 -18.46
CA PRO A 117 -15.99 11.25 -17.97
C PRO A 117 -16.28 10.66 -16.58
N LEU A 118 -15.89 9.41 -16.38
CA LEU A 118 -15.93 8.73 -15.08
C LEU A 118 -14.63 8.99 -14.33
N LYS A 119 -14.74 9.52 -13.11
CA LYS A 119 -13.57 9.77 -12.24
C LYS A 119 -12.93 8.50 -11.68
N SER A 120 -13.73 7.49 -11.33
CA SER A 120 -13.22 6.19 -10.93
C SER A 120 -14.22 5.06 -11.21
N LYS A 121 -13.72 3.91 -11.65
CA LYS A 121 -14.49 2.68 -11.80
C LYS A 121 -14.04 1.72 -10.71
N ALA A 122 -14.98 1.28 -9.86
CA ALA A 122 -14.77 0.08 -9.06
C ALA A 122 -14.56 -1.11 -10.01
N CYS A 123 -13.29 -1.48 -10.21
CA CYS A 123 -12.86 -2.55 -11.08
C CYS A 123 -12.28 -3.67 -10.22
N PRO A 124 -12.68 -4.93 -10.41
CA PRO A 124 -12.11 -6.07 -9.67
C PRO A 124 -10.58 -6.18 -9.75
N LEU A 125 -9.97 -5.59 -10.79
CA LEU A 125 -8.53 -5.57 -11.00
C LEU A 125 -7.80 -4.49 -10.18
N SER A 126 -8.49 -3.40 -9.84
CA SER A 126 -7.90 -2.23 -9.20
C SER A 126 -7.15 -2.52 -7.89
N PRO A 127 -7.70 -3.29 -6.92
CA PRO A 127 -6.98 -3.57 -5.68
C PRO A 127 -5.66 -4.32 -5.91
N LEU A 128 -5.63 -5.22 -6.90
CA LEU A 128 -4.44 -6.00 -7.22
C LEU A 128 -3.35 -5.12 -7.86
N LEU A 129 -3.72 -4.17 -8.73
CA LEU A 129 -2.77 -3.23 -9.32
C LEU A 129 -2.27 -2.22 -8.28
N PHE A 130 -3.14 -1.79 -7.36
CA PHE A 130 -2.77 -0.92 -6.25
C PHE A 130 -1.68 -1.55 -5.39
N ASN A 131 -1.81 -2.83 -5.07
CA ASN A 131 -0.80 -3.57 -4.31
C ASN A 131 0.59 -3.53 -4.95
N VAL A 132 0.68 -3.67 -6.28
CA VAL A 132 1.95 -3.60 -7.02
C VAL A 132 2.55 -2.19 -6.95
N VAL A 133 1.71 -1.16 -7.03
CA VAL A 133 2.13 0.24 -6.87
C VAL A 133 2.66 0.49 -5.46
N LEU A 134 1.96 0.01 -4.43
CA LEU A 134 2.35 0.20 -3.04
C LEU A 134 3.64 -0.55 -2.68
N GLU A 135 3.90 -1.69 -3.34
CA GLU A 135 5.12 -2.47 -3.17
C GLU A 135 6.38 -1.68 -3.54
N VAL A 136 6.28 -0.67 -4.42
CA VAL A 136 7.39 0.26 -4.72
C VAL A 136 7.79 1.05 -3.47
N LEU A 137 6.82 1.62 -2.76
CA LEU A 137 7.07 2.36 -1.51
C LEU A 137 7.57 1.41 -0.43
N ALA A 138 6.95 0.24 -0.29
CA ALA A 138 7.34 -0.76 0.70
C ALA A 138 8.80 -1.21 0.50
N THR A 139 9.20 -1.44 -0.76
CA THR A 139 10.57 -1.82 -1.12
C THR A 139 11.56 -0.69 -0.79
N ALA A 140 11.23 0.56 -1.10
CA ALA A 140 12.07 1.70 -0.76
C ALA A 140 12.29 1.82 0.77
N ILE A 141 11.23 1.65 1.57
CA ILE A 141 11.32 1.66 3.04
C ILE A 141 12.19 0.50 3.53
N ARG A 142 12.03 -0.70 2.96
CA ARG A 142 12.84 -1.87 3.34
C ARG A 142 14.33 -1.63 3.08
N GLN A 143 14.67 -1.09 1.92
CA GLN A 143 16.07 -0.92 1.46
C GLN A 143 16.79 0.28 2.08
N THR A 144 16.06 1.30 2.52
CA THR A 144 16.66 2.50 3.12
C THR A 144 17.26 2.17 4.50
N LYS A 145 18.57 2.38 4.66
CA LYS A 145 19.32 1.96 5.86
C LYS A 145 19.04 2.85 7.07
N GLU A 146 18.77 4.12 6.81
CA GLU A 146 18.45 5.15 7.79
C GLU A 146 17.10 4.89 8.48
N ILE A 147 16.19 4.20 7.80
CA ILE A 147 14.95 3.73 8.40
C ILE A 147 15.24 2.43 9.14
N LYS A 148 15.38 2.50 10.45
CA LYS A 148 15.61 1.32 11.30
C LYS A 148 14.29 0.68 11.68
N GLY A 149 14.22 -0.64 11.49
CA GLY A 149 13.08 -1.46 11.89
C GLY A 149 13.27 -2.08 13.26
N ILE A 150 12.24 -2.74 13.77
CA ILE A 150 12.32 -3.43 15.07
C ILE A 150 12.81 -4.86 14.85
N GLN A 151 13.88 -5.25 15.56
CA GLN A 151 14.39 -6.62 15.51
C GLN A 151 13.45 -7.62 16.19
N ILE A 152 13.09 -8.66 15.45
CA ILE A 152 12.20 -9.76 15.79
C ILE A 152 13.03 -11.06 15.81
N GLY A 153 13.40 -11.52 17.00
CA GLY A 153 14.24 -12.72 17.13
C GLY A 153 15.70 -12.43 16.77
N ARG A 154 16.40 -13.41 16.19
CA ARG A 154 17.84 -13.29 15.88
C ARG A 154 18.11 -12.64 14.52
N GLU A 155 17.26 -12.90 13.53
CA GLU A 155 17.58 -12.59 12.11
C GLU A 155 16.59 -11.63 11.43
N GLU A 156 15.37 -11.46 11.95
CA GLU A 156 14.35 -10.67 11.28
C GLU A 156 14.36 -9.23 11.78
N VAL A 157 14.53 -8.25 10.89
CA VAL A 157 14.28 -6.82 11.18
C VAL A 157 13.01 -6.40 10.48
N LYS A 158 12.00 -6.03 11.26
CA LYS A 158 10.69 -5.69 10.75
C LYS A 158 10.53 -4.18 10.66
N LYS A 159 10.37 -3.68 9.43
CA LYS A 159 10.14 -2.25 9.15
C LYS A 159 8.68 -1.94 8.85
N LEU A 160 7.97 -2.85 8.20
CA LEU A 160 6.57 -2.63 7.81
C LEU A 160 5.77 -3.93 7.66
N SER A 161 4.46 -3.79 7.70
CA SER A 161 3.47 -4.79 7.29
C SER A 161 2.38 -4.08 6.48
N LEU A 162 1.93 -4.70 5.39
CA LEU A 162 0.84 -4.16 4.57
C LEU A 162 -0.37 -5.07 4.59
N TYR A 163 -1.56 -4.49 4.72
CA TYR A 163 -2.82 -5.15 4.46
C TYR A 163 -3.68 -4.27 3.57
N ALA A 164 -3.80 -4.66 2.30
CA ALA A 164 -4.55 -3.91 1.31
C ALA A 164 -3.95 -2.50 1.19
N ASP A 165 -4.71 -1.49 1.53
CA ASP A 165 -4.33 -0.09 1.59
C ASP A 165 -3.82 0.39 2.96
N ASP A 166 -3.97 -0.43 4.00
CA ASP A 166 -3.44 -0.15 5.34
C ASP A 166 -1.95 -0.51 5.43
N MET A 167 -1.14 0.44 5.91
CA MET A 167 0.28 0.25 6.15
C MET A 167 0.61 0.44 7.63
N ILE A 168 1.23 -0.57 8.23
CA ILE A 168 1.78 -0.47 9.58
C ILE A 168 3.30 -0.41 9.46
N LEU A 169 3.90 0.63 10.03
CA LEU A 169 5.34 0.83 10.11
C LEU A 169 5.82 0.57 11.54
N TYR A 170 6.96 -0.09 11.65
CA TYR A 170 7.63 -0.39 12.91
C TYR A 170 9.01 0.24 12.87
N ILE A 171 9.20 1.26 13.70
CA ILE A 171 10.37 2.12 13.65
C ILE A 171 11.14 1.99 14.96
N GLU A 172 12.44 1.73 14.83
CA GLU A 172 13.39 1.88 15.92
C GLU A 172 14.09 3.24 15.81
N ASN A 173 14.36 3.85 16.96
CA ASN A 173 14.88 5.22 17.08
C ASN A 173 14.15 6.23 16.19
N PRO A 174 12.91 6.62 16.56
CA PRO A 174 12.06 7.46 15.72
C PRO A 174 12.68 8.81 15.36
N LYS A 175 13.55 9.38 16.22
CA LYS A 175 14.23 10.65 15.95
C LYS A 175 15.04 10.62 14.65
N ASP A 176 15.75 9.53 14.39
CA ASP A 176 16.58 9.40 13.20
C ASP A 176 15.78 8.91 11.98
N SER A 177 14.92 7.91 12.19
CA SER A 177 14.23 7.19 11.10
C SER A 177 13.08 7.99 10.47
N THR A 178 12.39 8.83 11.25
CA THR A 178 11.13 9.46 10.81
C THR A 178 11.33 10.48 9.71
N GLN A 179 12.41 11.26 9.75
CA GLN A 179 12.71 12.24 8.71
C GLN A 179 12.83 11.55 7.34
N LYS A 180 13.63 10.49 7.27
CA LYS A 180 13.85 9.78 6.00
C LYS A 180 12.59 9.09 5.49
N LEU A 181 11.80 8.53 6.41
CA LEU A 181 10.51 7.93 6.08
C LEU A 181 9.56 8.95 5.45
N LEU A 182 9.42 10.14 6.05
CA LEU A 182 8.55 11.19 5.54
C LEU A 182 9.01 11.71 4.18
N GLU A 183 10.32 11.84 3.95
CA GLU A 183 10.88 12.19 2.63
C GLU A 183 10.47 11.17 1.55
N LEU A 184 10.58 9.87 1.84
CA LEU A 184 10.19 8.81 0.90
C LEU A 184 8.69 8.84 0.60
N ILE A 185 7.87 8.95 1.64
CA ILE A 185 6.42 9.03 1.51
C ILE A 185 6.02 10.26 0.67
N ASN A 186 6.62 11.42 0.94
CA ASN A 186 6.34 12.65 0.21
C ASN A 186 6.77 12.56 -1.25
N THR A 187 7.93 11.97 -1.52
CA THR A 187 8.42 11.73 -2.88
C THR A 187 7.48 10.79 -3.62
N PHE A 188 7.09 9.68 -2.99
CA PHE A 188 6.13 8.73 -3.55
C PHE A 188 4.76 9.38 -3.79
N SER A 189 4.28 10.19 -2.86
CA SER A 189 3.03 10.95 -3.01
C SER A 189 3.03 11.85 -4.24
N LYS A 190 4.12 12.58 -4.48
CA LYS A 190 4.27 13.47 -5.64
C LYS A 190 4.24 12.71 -6.97
N VAL A 191 4.93 11.58 -7.07
CA VAL A 191 5.08 10.84 -8.34
C VAL A 191 3.96 9.84 -8.60
N ALA A 192 3.46 9.18 -7.55
CA ALA A 192 2.44 8.16 -7.66
C ALA A 192 1.03 8.71 -7.44
N GLY A 193 0.88 9.89 -6.84
CA GLY A 193 -0.40 10.45 -6.42
C GLY A 193 -0.96 9.84 -5.13
N TYR A 194 -0.21 8.97 -4.45
CA TYR A 194 -0.62 8.35 -3.19
C TYR A 194 -0.81 9.40 -2.10
N LYS A 195 -1.95 9.38 -1.39
CA LYS A 195 -2.24 10.32 -0.31
C LYS A 195 -2.53 9.56 0.98
N ILE A 196 -1.95 10.07 2.07
CA ILE A 196 -2.21 9.57 3.42
C ILE A 196 -3.35 10.37 4.02
N ASN A 197 -4.27 9.67 4.67
CA ASN A 197 -5.28 10.26 5.51
C ASN A 197 -4.72 10.52 6.92
N ILE A 198 -4.27 11.75 7.16
CA ILE A 198 -3.65 12.14 8.43
C ILE A 198 -4.62 11.96 9.61
N GLN A 199 -5.91 12.24 9.42
CA GLN A 199 -6.91 12.17 10.48
C GLN A 199 -7.19 10.73 10.93
N LYS A 200 -7.00 9.75 10.04
CA LYS A 200 -7.17 8.33 10.36
C LYS A 200 -5.87 7.60 10.66
N SER A 201 -4.73 8.23 10.35
CA SER A 201 -3.43 7.67 10.66
C SER A 201 -3.11 7.88 12.14
N VAL A 202 -2.60 6.85 12.79
CA VAL A 202 -2.36 6.83 14.24
C VAL A 202 -0.91 6.45 14.50
N THR A 203 -0.31 7.11 15.48
CA THR A 203 1.07 6.84 15.89
C THR A 203 1.11 6.45 17.37
N PHE A 204 1.79 5.35 17.67
CA PHE A 204 2.04 4.85 19.01
C PHE A 204 3.53 4.98 19.32
N LEU A 205 3.87 5.87 20.25
CA LEU A 205 5.25 6.11 20.67
C LEU A 205 5.54 5.32 21.95
N TYR A 206 6.63 4.57 21.94
CA TYR A 206 7.17 3.85 23.09
C TYR A 206 8.52 4.45 23.44
N THR A 207 8.48 5.45 24.32
CA THR A 207 9.65 6.07 24.92
C THR A 207 9.75 5.67 26.39
N ASN A 208 10.98 5.51 26.89
CA ASN A 208 11.20 5.62 28.31
C ASN A 208 10.96 7.10 28.66
N ASN A 209 10.01 7.38 29.54
CA ASN A 209 9.95 8.67 30.21
C ASN A 209 11.15 8.71 31.16
N GLU A 210 12.33 9.00 30.63
CA GLU A 210 13.30 9.71 31.44
C GLU A 210 12.68 11.08 31.64
N ILE A 211 12.19 11.28 32.87
CA ILE A 211 11.96 12.63 33.39
C ILE A 211 13.26 13.36 33.08
N LEU A 212 13.18 14.35 32.19
CA LEU A 212 14.21 15.38 32.09
C LEU A 212 14.16 16.13 33.43
N GLU A 213 14.75 15.54 34.48
CA GLU A 213 15.18 16.30 35.64
C GLU A 213 16.26 17.23 35.10
N LYS A 214 15.84 18.47 34.89
CA LYS A 214 16.74 19.60 34.68
C LYS A 214 17.67 19.64 35.89
N GLU A 215 18.95 19.36 35.66
CA GLU A 215 20.03 19.98 36.43
C GLU A 215 20.31 21.38 35.86
#